data_AF-A0A413RLU2-F1
#
_entry.id   AF-A0A413RLU2-F1
#
_cell.length_a   1.000
_cell.length_b   1.000
_cell.length_c   1.000
_cell.angle_alpha   90.00
_cell.angle_beta   90.00
_cell.angle_gamma   90.00
#
_symmetry.space_group_name_H-M   'P 1'
#
loop_
_entity.id
_entity.type
_entity.pdbx_description
1 polymer ?
#
loop_
_entity_poly.entity_id
_entity_poly.type
_entity_poly.pdbx_seq_one_letter_code
_entity_poly.pdbx_strand_id
1 'polypeptide(L)'
;QGYDAYGVAYSEGRSVLNIAGLVLAPDNTNQVIQPIVLDSQGVGWWRRVVDRASITAELHLAVPLSPAERAAMEAAFARYSAFAGVPVELA
;
A
#
# COMPACT_ATOMS: atom_id res chain seq x y z
N GLN A 1 -9.68 -10.54 -6.78
CA GLN A 1 -10.73 -9.71 -6.15
C GLN A 1 -10.13 -9.10 -4.89
N GLY A 2 -9.47 -7.95 -5.04
CA GLY A 2 -8.79 -7.23 -3.95
C GLY A 2 -9.75 -6.25 -3.29
N TYR A 3 -10.82 -6.79 -2.71
CA TYR A 3 -11.74 -6.01 -1.89
C TYR A 3 -11.23 -6.08 -0.46
N ASP A 4 -10.22 -5.26 -0.16
CA ASP A 4 -9.99 -4.92 1.23
C ASP A 4 -11.14 -3.99 1.67
N ALA A 5 -11.83 -4.36 2.77
CA ALA A 5 -12.99 -3.63 3.27
C ALA A 5 -12.63 -2.16 3.59
N TYR A 6 -11.35 -1.85 3.80
CA TYR A 6 -10.83 -0.50 4.03
C TYR A 6 -10.81 0.39 2.78
N GLY A 7 -10.69 -0.17 1.57
CA GLY A 7 -10.70 0.62 0.33
C GLY A 7 -12.11 0.85 -0.24
N VAL A 8 -13.09 0.05 0.19
CA VAL A 8 -14.42 -0.03 -0.42
C VAL A 8 -15.48 0.69 0.43
N ALA A 9 -15.24 0.87 1.73
CA ALA A 9 -16.22 1.48 2.61
C ALA A 9 -15.83 2.94 2.93
N TYR A 10 -16.62 3.86 2.38
CA TYR A 10 -16.71 5.28 2.72
C TYR A 10 -15.68 6.23 2.08
N SER A 11 -16.17 7.04 1.14
CA SER A 11 -15.56 8.31 0.71
C SER A 11 -15.27 9.26 1.88
N GLU A 12 -15.96 9.09 3.02
CA GLU A 12 -15.70 9.81 4.28
C GLU A 12 -14.46 9.31 5.04
N GLY A 13 -13.96 8.09 4.79
CA GLY A 13 -12.78 7.54 5.46
C GLY A 13 -11.44 8.01 4.89
N ARG A 14 -11.42 8.60 3.69
CA ARG A 14 -10.19 9.12 3.05
C ARG A 14 -9.57 10.28 3.84
N SER A 15 -10.36 11.08 4.55
CA SER A 15 -9.85 12.18 5.38
C SER A 15 -9.24 11.67 6.70
N VAL A 16 -9.77 10.59 7.26
CA VAL A 16 -9.25 9.96 8.49
C VAL A 16 -7.87 9.34 8.24
N LEU A 17 -7.72 8.68 7.08
CA LEU A 17 -6.46 8.06 6.65
C LEU A 17 -5.45 9.05 6.10
N ASN A 18 -5.79 10.30 5.85
CA ASN A 18 -4.89 11.26 5.23
C ASN A 18 -5.08 12.65 5.84
N ILE A 19 -4.81 12.74 7.14
CA ILE A 19 -4.85 13.99 7.91
C ILE A 19 -3.83 14.97 7.32
N ALA A 20 -2.73 14.45 6.76
CA ALA A 20 -1.69 15.23 6.09
C ALA A 20 -2.09 15.80 4.72
N GLY A 21 -3.26 15.45 4.16
CA GLY A 21 -3.74 15.99 2.88
C GLY A 21 -2.90 15.59 1.66
N LEU A 22 -2.16 14.49 1.73
CA LEU A 22 -1.30 13.99 0.66
C LEU A 22 -2.11 13.53 -0.55
N VAL A 23 -1.63 13.83 -1.76
CA VAL A 23 -2.21 13.23 -2.97
C VAL A 23 -1.67 11.80 -3.09
N LEU A 24 -2.44 10.84 -2.57
CA LEU A 24 -2.00 9.45 -2.54
C LEU A 24 -2.12 8.77 -3.90
N ALA A 25 -3.06 9.11 -4.77
CA ALA A 25 -3.17 8.46 -6.07
C ALA A 25 -3.72 9.39 -7.16
N PRO A 26 -3.45 9.08 -8.45
CA PRO A 26 -3.93 9.89 -9.56
C PRO A 26 -5.45 9.93 -9.59
N ASP A 27 -5.99 11.14 -9.60
CA ASP A 27 -7.41 11.39 -9.82
C ASP A 27 -7.83 10.80 -11.19
N ASN A 28 -9.04 10.24 -11.28
CA ASN A 28 -9.64 9.63 -12.47
C ASN A 28 -9.07 8.29 -12.96
N THR A 29 -8.41 7.51 -12.10
CA THR A 29 -8.11 6.11 -12.42
C THR A 29 -9.07 5.19 -11.63
N ASN A 30 -9.85 4.35 -12.32
CA ASN A 30 -10.58 3.22 -11.69
C ASN A 30 -9.62 2.12 -11.21
N GLN A 31 -8.37 2.47 -10.89
CA GLN A 31 -7.37 1.52 -10.43
C GLN A 31 -7.60 1.21 -8.96
N VAL A 32 -7.75 -0.08 -8.66
CA VAL A 32 -7.70 -0.58 -7.30
C VAL A 32 -6.25 -0.50 -6.84
N ILE A 33 -5.92 0.56 -6.12
CA ILE A 33 -4.63 0.76 -5.47
C ILE A 33 -4.68 0.17 -4.05
N GLN A 34 -3.56 -0.37 -3.57
CA GLN A 34 -3.45 -0.88 -2.21
C GLN A 34 -2.72 0.15 -1.35
N PRO A 35 -3.33 0.72 -0.30
CA PRO A 35 -2.70 1.78 0.48
C PRO A 35 -1.54 1.26 1.33
N ILE A 36 -0.55 2.12 1.56
CA ILE A 36 0.47 1.94 2.60
C ILE A 36 0.13 2.88 3.74
N VAL A 37 -0.11 2.30 4.93
CA VAL A 37 -0.53 3.04 6.11
C VAL A 37 0.49 2.86 7.22
N LEU A 38 0.99 3.97 7.76
CA LEU A 38 1.89 4.04 8.91
C LEU A 38 1.29 5.01 9.93
N ASP A 39 1.25 4.62 11.21
CA ASP A 39 0.68 5.43 12.29
C ASP A 39 -0.70 6.01 11.95
N SER A 40 -1.55 5.17 11.35
CA SER A 40 -2.89 5.52 10.88
C SER A 40 -2.95 6.61 9.80
N GLN A 41 -1.83 6.91 9.15
CA GLN A 41 -1.71 7.82 8.01
C GLN A 41 -1.31 7.06 6.74
N GLY A 42 -1.99 7.35 5.65
CA GLY A 42 -1.63 6.94 4.31
C GLY A 42 -0.37 7.69 3.90
N VAL A 43 0.71 6.94 3.71
CA VAL A 43 2.03 7.46 3.31
C VAL A 43 2.35 7.13 1.85
N GLY A 44 1.48 6.39 1.19
CA GLY A 44 1.61 5.98 -0.20
C GLY A 44 0.61 4.90 -0.57
N TRP A 45 0.89 4.24 -1.67
CA TRP A 45 0.19 3.06 -2.14
C TRP A 45 1.17 2.16 -2.86
N TRP A 46 0.71 0.96 -3.20
CA TRP A 46 1.48 0.06 -4.02
C TRP A 46 0.61 -0.65 -5.06
N ARG A 47 1.26 -1.03 -6.15
CA ARG A 47 0.67 -1.87 -7.18
C ARG A 47 1.21 -3.28 -7.04
N ARG A 48 0.29 -4.25 -7.06
CA ARG A 48 0.62 -5.67 -7.08
C ARG A 48 0.80 -6.15 -8.52
N VAL A 49 2.02 -6.49 -8.88
CA VAL A 49 2.34 -7.16 -10.16
C VAL A 49 2.69 -8.61 -9.86
N VAL A 50 2.01 -9.54 -10.52
CA VAL A 50 2.17 -10.98 -10.27
C VAL A 50 2.88 -11.59 -11.45
N ASP A 51 3.94 -12.33 -11.17
CA ASP A 51 4.54 -13.24 -12.14
C ASP A 51 4.26 -14.71 -11.72
N ARG A 52 4.90 -15.66 -12.40
CA ARG A 52 4.68 -17.09 -12.13
C ARG A 52 5.22 -17.56 -10.76
N ALA A 53 6.29 -16.94 -10.26
CA ALA A 53 7.07 -17.38 -9.11
C ALA A 53 7.16 -16.36 -7.98
N SER A 54 6.71 -15.12 -8.18
CA SER A 54 6.88 -13.99 -7.29
C SER A 54 5.77 -12.94 -7.47
N ILE A 55 5.74 -11.99 -6.53
CA ILE A 55 4.95 -10.78 -6.62
C ILE A 55 5.90 -9.59 -6.52
N THR A 56 5.84 -8.67 -7.48
CA THR A 56 6.47 -7.36 -7.34
C THR A 56 5.47 -6.39 -6.71
N ALA A 57 5.87 -5.76 -5.61
CA ALA A 57 5.18 -4.65 -5.00
C ALA A 57 5.84 -3.34 -5.47
N GLU A 58 5.23 -2.69 -6.46
CA GLU A 58 5.69 -1.39 -6.96
C GLU A 58 5.20 -0.30 -5.99
N LEU A 59 6.12 0.36 -5.30
CA LEU A 59 5.82 1.31 -4.24
C LEU A 59 5.69 2.73 -4.80
N HIS A 60 4.62 3.42 -4.44
CA HIS A 60 4.37 4.81 -4.75
C HIS A 60 4.19 5.60 -3.44
N LEU A 61 5.32 6.06 -2.89
CA LEU A 61 5.35 6.80 -1.64
C LEU A 61 5.06 8.29 -1.87
N ALA A 62 4.16 8.86 -1.07
CA ALA A 62 3.86 10.28 -1.09
C ALA A 62 4.83 11.09 -0.22
N VAL A 63 5.54 10.43 0.69
CA VAL A 63 6.54 11.02 1.59
C VAL A 63 7.76 10.10 1.71
N PRO A 64 8.97 10.64 1.96
CA PRO A 64 10.10 9.81 2.35
C PRO A 64 9.82 9.13 3.69
N LEU A 65 10.22 7.86 3.82
CA LEU A 65 10.12 7.10 5.07
C LEU A 65 11.43 7.19 5.85
N SER A 66 11.33 7.34 7.16
CA SER A 66 12.44 7.11 8.08
C SER A 66 12.91 5.66 8.03
N PRO A 67 14.12 5.35 8.52
CA PRO A 67 14.60 3.97 8.57
C PRO A 67 13.68 3.02 9.35
N ALA A 68 13.05 3.50 10.42
CA ALA A 68 12.13 2.70 11.24
C ALA A 68 10.83 2.41 10.48
N GLU A 69 10.27 3.42 9.81
CA GLU A 69 9.07 3.28 8.98
C GLU A 69 9.30 2.35 7.79
N ARG A 70 10.46 2.46 7.12
CA ARG A 70 10.86 1.55 6.05
C ARG A 70 10.97 0.12 6.56
N ALA A 71 11.61 -0.11 7.71
CA ALA A 71 11.71 -1.44 8.30
C ALA A 71 10.33 -2.02 8.66
N ALA A 72 9.41 -1.19 9.17
CA ALA A 72 8.04 -1.61 9.47
C ALA A 72 7.26 -1.99 8.20
N MET A 73 7.41 -1.22 7.13
CA MET A 73 6.84 -1.53 5.81
C MET A 73 7.41 -2.84 5.25
N GLU A 74 8.72 -3.04 5.29
CA GLU A 74 9.38 -4.26 4.83
C GLU A 74 8.91 -5.49 5.62
N ALA A 75 8.75 -5.37 6.95
CA ALA A 75 8.20 -6.44 7.78
C ALA A 75 6.73 -6.77 7.42
N ALA A 76 5.93 -5.78 7.00
CA ALA A 76 4.58 -6.01 6.51
C ALA A 76 4.56 -6.80 5.20
N PHE A 77 5.44 -6.46 4.24
CA PHE A 77 5.56 -7.21 3.00
C PHE A 77 6.14 -8.62 3.21
N ALA A 78 7.02 -8.82 4.19
CA ALA A 78 7.47 -10.15 4.57
C ALA A 78 6.31 -11.03 5.08
N ARG A 79 5.41 -10.49 5.92
CA ARG A 79 4.18 -11.19 6.32
C ARG A 79 3.26 -11.47 5.13
N TYR A 80 3.15 -10.52 4.21
CA TYR A 80 2.37 -10.70 3.00
C TYR A 80 2.95 -11.80 2.09
N SER A 81 4.28 -11.88 1.95
CA SER A 81 4.95 -12.95 1.22
C SER A 81 4.68 -14.32 1.84
N ALA A 82 4.79 -14.44 3.16
CA ALA A 82 4.46 -15.67 3.87
C ALA A 82 3.00 -16.08 3.67
N PHE A 83 2.07 -15.13 3.67
CA PHE A 83 0.67 -15.37 3.37
C PHE A 83 0.43 -15.78 1.92
N ALA A 84 1.08 -15.11 0.95
CA ALA A 84 0.91 -15.37 -0.47
C ALA A 84 1.56 -16.69 -0.92
N GLY A 85 2.47 -17.26 -0.12
CA GLY A 85 3.19 -18.50 -0.44
C GLY A 85 4.24 -18.33 -1.55
N VAL A 86 4.55 -17.10 -1.95
CA VAL A 86 5.55 -16.76 -2.96
C VAL A 86 6.38 -15.55 -2.48
N PRO A 87 7.65 -15.42 -2.91
CA PRO A 87 8.46 -14.23 -2.68
C PRO A 87 7.73 -12.95 -3.10
N VAL A 88 7.91 -11.89 -2.30
CA VAL A 88 7.46 -10.54 -2.64
C VAL A 88 8.68 -9.63 -2.70
N GLU A 89 8.88 -8.98 -3.83
CA GLU A 89 9.99 -8.05 -4.08
C GLU A 89 9.47 -6.61 -4.06
N LEU A 90 10.22 -5.70 -3.45
CA LEU A 90 9.88 -4.28 -3.40
C LEU A 90 10.59 -3.53 -4.53
N ALA A 91 9.84 -2.81 -5.36
CA ALA A 91 10.34 -2.01 -6.47
C ALA A 91 10.03 -0.53 -6.27
#